data_AF-A0A2M9P357-F1
#
_entry.id   AF-A0A2M9P357-F1
#
_cell.length_a   1.000
_cell.length_b   1.000
_cell.length_c   1.000
_cell.angle_alpha   90.00
_cell.angle_beta   90.00
_cell.angle_gamma   90.00
#
_symmetry.space_group_name_H-M   'P 1'
#
loop_
_entity.id
_entity.type
_entity.pdbx_description
1 polymer ?
#
loop_
_entity_poly.entity_id
_entity_poly.type
_entity_poly.pdbx_seq_one_letter_code
_entity_poly.pdbx_strand_id
1 'polypeptide(L)'
;SLLKDYRTEKQEYLKFDQEYSTKFVYTAWKDSYFVVRNRMKLFIGLMQYYYSPEIGLELKQALEFIDPVIKTQALLVCAGKNLPYDEDTIAACADHIESAEMTYWELTERNLEHLYPITESKQPHLAKSRLFFAITNLPEEDDEITRYPEDIQIIR
;
A
#
# COMPACT_ATOMS: atom_id res chain seq x y z
N SER A 1 16.45 -5.60 -16.09
CA SER A 1 16.85 -4.21 -15.73
C SER A 1 15.68 -3.66 -14.98
N LEU A 2 15.89 -3.14 -13.76
CA LEU A 2 14.80 -2.83 -12.82
C LEU A 2 13.61 -2.13 -13.49
N LEU A 3 13.86 -1.08 -14.27
CA LEU A 3 12.81 -0.30 -14.93
C LEU A 3 12.03 -1.10 -15.98
N LYS A 4 12.69 -1.99 -16.72
CA LYS A 4 12.02 -2.88 -17.69
C LYS A 4 11.15 -3.90 -16.97
N ASP A 5 11.66 -4.46 -15.88
CA ASP A 5 10.99 -5.50 -15.11
C ASP A 5 9.75 -4.90 -14.40
N TYR A 6 9.90 -3.72 -13.80
CA TYR A 6 8.81 -2.90 -13.27
C TYR A 6 7.74 -2.59 -14.32
N ARG A 7 8.14 -2.08 -15.50
CA ARG A 7 7.17 -1.70 -16.54
C ARG A 7 6.37 -2.88 -17.05
N THR A 8 6.98 -4.06 -17.11
CA THR A 8 6.30 -5.30 -17.50
C THR A 8 5.24 -5.65 -16.46
N GLU A 9 5.63 -5.69 -15.18
CA GLU A 9 4.69 -6.00 -14.08
C GLU A 9 3.60 -4.93 -13.93
N LYS A 10 3.92 -3.65 -14.18
CA LYS A 10 2.96 -2.56 -14.18
C LYS A 10 1.83 -2.78 -15.20
N GLN A 11 2.12 -3.34 -16.37
CA GLN A 11 1.06 -3.64 -17.34
C GLN A 11 0.10 -4.74 -16.83
N GLU A 12 0.61 -5.69 -16.06
CA GLU A 12 -0.23 -6.70 -15.42
C GLU A 12 -1.05 -6.07 -14.29
N TYR A 13 -0.43 -5.22 -13.46
CA TYR A 13 -1.10 -4.49 -12.39
C TYR A 13 -2.26 -3.61 -12.89
N LEU A 14 -2.06 -2.88 -13.99
CA LEU A 14 -3.06 -1.96 -14.53
C LEU A 14 -4.39 -2.64 -14.93
N LYS A 15 -4.39 -3.97 -15.12
CA LYS A 15 -5.61 -4.75 -15.36
C LYS A 15 -6.53 -4.80 -14.12
N PHE A 16 -5.96 -4.60 -12.93
CA PHE A 16 -6.67 -4.65 -11.65
C PHE A 16 -6.96 -3.26 -11.08
N ASP A 17 -6.11 -2.26 -11.40
CA ASP A 17 -6.14 -0.92 -10.78
C ASP A 17 -7.52 -0.25 -10.85
N GLN A 18 -8.18 -0.28 -12.01
CA GLN A 18 -9.48 0.40 -12.22
C GLN A 18 -10.64 -0.21 -11.44
N GLU A 19 -10.55 -1.49 -11.14
CA GLU A 19 -11.57 -2.27 -10.44
C GLU A 19 -11.20 -2.49 -8.96
N TYR A 20 -10.06 -1.93 -8.53
CA TYR A 20 -9.58 -2.08 -7.17
C TYR A 20 -10.61 -1.56 -6.16
N SER A 21 -10.95 -2.42 -5.21
CA SER A 21 -11.52 -2.04 -3.92
C SER A 21 -11.07 -3.07 -2.88
N THR A 22 -10.93 -2.65 -1.63
CA THR A 22 -10.53 -3.55 -0.54
C THR A 22 -11.47 -4.76 -0.45
N LYS A 23 -12.78 -4.58 -0.61
CA LYS A 23 -13.72 -5.70 -0.65
C LYS A 23 -13.41 -6.65 -1.79
N PHE A 24 -13.33 -6.14 -3.02
CA PHE A 24 -13.18 -6.99 -4.20
C PHE A 24 -11.86 -7.76 -4.22
N VAL A 25 -10.76 -7.12 -3.82
CA VAL A 25 -9.44 -7.76 -3.75
C VAL A 25 -9.46 -8.97 -2.84
N TYR A 26 -9.98 -8.81 -1.63
CA TYR A 26 -9.98 -9.87 -0.63
C TYR A 26 -11.08 -10.91 -0.85
N THR A 27 -12.00 -10.65 -1.80
CA THR A 27 -13.05 -11.62 -2.13
C THR A 27 -12.88 -12.37 -3.45
N ALA A 28 -12.22 -11.77 -4.45
CA ALA A 28 -12.22 -12.31 -5.82
C ALA A 28 -10.83 -12.56 -6.39
N TRP A 29 -9.82 -11.77 -5.97
CA TRP A 29 -8.53 -11.73 -6.67
C TRP A 29 -7.32 -12.07 -5.80
N LYS A 30 -7.56 -12.37 -4.53
CA LYS A 30 -6.58 -12.41 -3.45
C LYS A 30 -5.22 -12.96 -3.91
N ASP A 31 -5.17 -14.16 -4.45
CA ASP A 31 -3.90 -14.82 -4.77
C ASP A 31 -3.19 -14.27 -6.01
N SER A 32 -3.90 -14.11 -7.14
CA SER A 32 -3.29 -13.63 -8.39
C SER A 32 -2.89 -12.16 -8.29
N TYR A 33 -3.72 -11.35 -7.66
CA TYR A 33 -3.46 -9.93 -7.45
C TYR A 33 -2.32 -9.69 -6.46
N PHE A 34 -2.27 -10.42 -5.33
CA PHE A 34 -1.20 -10.22 -4.36
C PHE A 34 0.18 -10.58 -4.88
N VAL A 35 0.29 -11.54 -5.80
CA VAL A 35 1.57 -11.81 -6.48
C VAL A 35 2.04 -10.58 -7.25
N VAL A 36 1.16 -9.97 -8.06
CA VAL A 36 1.48 -8.79 -8.86
C VAL A 36 1.76 -7.58 -7.95
N ARG A 37 0.92 -7.35 -6.94
CA ARG A 37 1.08 -6.27 -5.96
C ARG A 37 2.41 -6.36 -5.21
N ASN A 38 2.79 -7.55 -4.76
CA ASN A 38 4.05 -7.76 -4.03
C ASN A 38 5.27 -7.53 -4.93
N ARG A 39 5.21 -7.92 -6.20
CA ARG A 39 6.28 -7.63 -7.17
C ARG A 39 6.38 -6.13 -7.46
N MET A 40 5.25 -5.45 -7.66
CA MET A 40 5.21 -3.99 -7.80
C MET A 40 5.84 -3.30 -6.58
N LYS A 41 5.44 -3.70 -5.37
CA LYS A 41 6.00 -3.19 -4.11
C LYS A 41 7.51 -3.40 -4.05
N LEU A 42 8.00 -4.60 -4.37
CA LEU A 42 9.43 -4.90 -4.42
C LEU A 42 10.17 -3.99 -5.40
N PHE A 43 9.69 -3.87 -6.64
CA PHE A 43 10.35 -3.06 -7.66
C PHE A 43 10.39 -1.58 -7.29
N ILE A 44 9.29 -1.03 -6.77
CA ILE A 44 9.25 0.35 -6.29
C ILE A 44 10.23 0.53 -5.12
N GLY A 45 10.28 -0.39 -4.16
CA GLY A 45 11.27 -0.34 -3.09
C GLY A 45 12.72 -0.30 -3.61
N LEU A 46 13.03 -1.08 -4.65
CA LEU A 46 14.35 -1.07 -5.29
C LEU A 46 14.67 0.25 -6.02
N MET A 47 13.66 0.99 -6.50
CA MET A 47 13.85 2.28 -7.16
C MET A 47 14.53 3.33 -6.27
N GLN A 48 14.43 3.18 -4.95
CA GLN A 48 15.16 4.03 -4.00
C GLN A 48 16.69 3.95 -4.21
N TYR A 49 17.20 2.75 -4.50
CA TYR A 49 18.63 2.46 -4.63
C TYR A 49 19.14 2.64 -6.06
N TYR A 50 18.33 2.31 -7.06
CA TYR A 50 18.68 2.38 -8.48
C TYR A 50 18.12 3.62 -9.18
N TYR A 51 17.92 4.71 -8.44
CA TYR A 51 17.20 5.88 -8.92
C TYR A 51 17.77 6.48 -10.22
N SER A 52 16.87 6.87 -11.12
CA SER A 52 17.13 7.66 -12.33
C SER A 52 15.99 8.66 -12.56
N PRO A 53 16.15 9.68 -13.41
CA PRO A 53 15.06 10.59 -13.77
C PRO A 53 13.82 9.89 -14.33
N GLU A 54 14.00 8.82 -15.12
CA GLU A 54 12.90 8.01 -15.66
C GLU A 54 12.15 7.28 -14.56
N ILE A 55 12.86 6.79 -13.54
CA ILE A 55 12.24 6.21 -12.33
C ILE A 55 11.42 7.26 -11.60
N GLY A 56 11.89 8.51 -11.52
CA GLY A 56 11.11 9.62 -10.94
C GLY A 56 9.75 9.80 -11.61
N LEU A 57 9.67 9.65 -12.95
CA LEU A 57 8.41 9.71 -13.68
C LEU A 57 7.48 8.53 -13.36
N GLU A 58 8.03 7.32 -13.24
CA GLU A 58 7.25 6.14 -12.86
C GLU A 58 6.74 6.21 -11.42
N LEU A 59 7.56 6.72 -10.49
CA LEU A 59 7.16 6.95 -9.10
C LEU A 59 6.01 7.95 -9.01
N LYS A 60 6.07 9.05 -9.77
CA LYS A 60 4.98 10.01 -9.85
C LYS A 60 3.67 9.35 -10.32
N GLN A 61 3.75 8.47 -11.32
CA GLN A 61 2.57 7.73 -11.77
C GLN A 61 2.06 6.73 -10.72
N ALA A 62 2.97 6.10 -9.97
CA ALA A 62 2.60 5.16 -8.91
C ALA A 62 1.89 5.82 -7.71
N LEU A 63 2.11 7.12 -7.49
CA LEU A 63 1.34 7.89 -6.49
C LEU A 63 -0.13 8.05 -6.88
N GLU A 64 -0.47 7.97 -8.17
CA GLU A 64 -1.83 8.13 -8.70
C GLU A 64 -2.63 6.82 -8.73
N PHE A 65 -1.99 5.67 -8.45
CA PHE A 65 -2.67 4.37 -8.45
C PHE A 65 -3.77 4.29 -7.40
N ILE A 66 -4.77 3.45 -7.63
CA ILE A 66 -5.87 3.29 -6.67
C ILE A 66 -5.41 2.40 -5.50
N ASP A 67 -4.56 1.39 -5.75
CA ASP A 67 -4.06 0.52 -4.69
C ASP A 67 -3.24 1.30 -3.64
N PRO A 68 -3.67 1.29 -2.38
CA PRO A 68 -3.09 2.06 -1.28
C PRO A 68 -1.73 1.51 -0.86
N VAL A 69 -1.45 0.23 -1.03
CA VAL A 69 -0.17 -0.39 -0.66
C VAL A 69 0.92 0.01 -1.66
N ILE A 70 0.63 -0.05 -2.96
CA ILE A 70 1.57 0.37 -4.01
C ILE A 70 1.79 1.88 -3.94
N LYS A 71 0.72 2.66 -3.78
CA LYS A 71 0.80 4.11 -3.56
C LYS A 71 1.68 4.45 -2.36
N THR A 72 1.46 3.79 -1.22
CA THR A 72 2.27 4.00 0.00
C THR A 72 3.73 3.66 -0.25
N GLN A 73 4.03 2.57 -0.96
CA GLN A 73 5.41 2.23 -1.29
C GLN A 73 6.08 3.33 -2.15
N ALA A 74 5.36 3.89 -3.13
CA ALA A 74 5.87 4.98 -3.95
C ALA A 74 6.07 6.27 -3.13
N LEU A 75 5.12 6.59 -2.25
CA LEU A 75 5.20 7.71 -1.31
C LEU A 75 6.46 7.62 -0.43
N LEU A 76 6.72 6.46 0.17
CA LEU A 76 7.88 6.24 1.03
C LEU A 76 9.21 6.41 0.30
N VAL A 77 9.28 5.99 -0.97
CA VAL A 77 10.45 6.20 -1.82
C VAL A 77 10.60 7.68 -2.16
N CYS A 78 9.50 8.37 -2.50
CA CYS A 78 9.51 9.81 -2.77
C CYS A 78 9.97 10.60 -1.55
N ALA A 79 9.38 10.36 -0.38
CA ALA A 79 9.75 10.99 0.88
C ALA A 79 11.23 10.74 1.23
N GLY A 80 11.70 9.48 1.15
CA GLY A 80 13.10 9.15 1.44
C GLY A 80 14.12 9.73 0.46
N LYS A 81 13.69 10.13 -0.75
CA LYS A 81 14.53 10.74 -1.79
C LYS A 81 14.29 12.24 -1.95
N ASN A 82 13.49 12.86 -1.08
CA ASN A 82 13.06 14.26 -1.19
C ASN A 82 12.46 14.60 -2.56
N LEU A 83 11.71 13.67 -3.15
CA LEU A 83 10.92 13.92 -4.35
C LEU A 83 9.56 14.53 -3.98
N PRO A 84 8.97 15.36 -4.85
CA PRO A 84 7.69 15.99 -4.57
C PRO A 84 6.54 14.96 -4.55
N TYR A 85 5.65 15.13 -3.57
CA TYR A 85 4.37 14.43 -3.45
C TYR A 85 3.36 15.36 -2.75
N ASP A 86 2.07 15.06 -2.85
CA ASP A 86 1.00 15.86 -2.23
C ASP A 86 0.78 15.46 -0.76
N GLU A 87 0.51 16.44 0.12
CA GLU A 87 0.20 16.19 1.53
C GLU A 87 -1.09 15.37 1.68
N ASP A 88 -2.05 15.54 0.77
CA ASP A 88 -3.27 14.73 0.76
C ASP A 88 -2.97 13.25 0.50
N THR A 89 -1.89 12.95 -0.25
CA THR A 89 -1.47 11.57 -0.52
C THR A 89 -1.04 10.86 0.76
N ILE A 90 -0.24 11.51 1.60
CA ILE A 90 0.23 10.88 2.85
C ILE A 90 -0.91 10.72 3.86
N ALA A 91 -1.85 11.67 3.90
CA ALA A 91 -3.07 11.55 4.71
C ALA A 91 -3.93 10.36 4.27
N ALA A 92 -4.17 10.22 2.96
CA ALA A 92 -4.92 9.09 2.42
C ALA A 92 -4.25 7.73 2.73
N CYS A 93 -2.93 7.64 2.57
CA CYS A 93 -2.17 6.42 2.90
C CYS A 93 -2.21 6.09 4.41
N ALA A 94 -2.17 7.11 5.27
CA ALA A 94 -2.19 6.96 6.72
C ALA A 94 -3.56 6.55 7.28
N ASP A 95 -4.66 6.93 6.61
CA ASP A 95 -6.02 6.62 7.06
C ASP A 95 -6.59 5.31 6.46
N HIS A 96 -6.03 4.85 5.34
CA HIS A 96 -6.55 3.66 4.65
C HIS A 96 -6.25 2.34 5.40
N ILE A 97 -7.26 1.46 5.48
CA ILE A 97 -7.21 0.22 6.27
C ILE A 97 -6.04 -0.72 5.92
N GLU A 98 -5.66 -0.80 4.64
CA GLU A 98 -4.54 -1.64 4.18
C GLU A 98 -3.15 -1.00 4.33
N SER A 99 -3.04 0.32 4.48
CA SER A 99 -1.75 1.01 4.43
C SER A 99 -1.41 1.83 5.66
N ALA A 100 -2.35 2.03 6.59
CA ALA A 100 -2.11 2.82 7.80
C ALA A 100 -0.91 2.32 8.61
N GLU A 101 -0.85 1.01 8.89
CA GLU A 101 0.27 0.41 9.64
C GLU A 101 1.60 0.52 8.89
N MET A 102 1.60 0.23 7.58
CA MET A 102 2.79 0.36 6.73
C MET A 102 3.31 1.81 6.68
N THR A 103 2.42 2.78 6.51
CA THR A 103 2.78 4.20 6.43
C THR A 103 3.46 4.66 7.73
N TYR A 104 2.87 4.33 8.88
CA TYR A 104 3.41 4.75 10.17
C TYR A 104 4.78 4.14 10.47
N TRP A 105 4.93 2.81 10.35
CA TRP A 105 6.17 2.14 10.73
C TRP A 105 7.31 2.47 9.79
N GLU A 106 7.08 2.49 8.47
CA GLU A 106 8.13 2.81 7.51
C GLU A 106 8.63 4.25 7.63
N LEU A 107 7.73 5.21 7.91
CA LEU A 107 8.16 6.58 8.20
C LEU A 107 8.98 6.63 9.49
N THR A 108 8.55 5.93 10.53
CA THR A 108 9.26 5.85 11.81
C THR A 108 10.66 5.28 11.65
N GLU A 109 10.79 4.14 10.97
CA GLU A 109 12.07 3.46 10.70
C GLU A 109 13.04 4.31 9.87
N ARG A 110 12.51 5.21 9.04
CA ARG A 110 13.30 6.15 8.22
C ARG A 110 13.63 7.46 8.93
N ASN A 111 13.26 7.63 10.21
CA ASN A 111 13.33 8.89 10.96
C ASN A 111 12.48 10.03 10.34
N LEU A 112 11.41 9.66 9.65
CA LEU A 112 10.45 10.54 8.99
C LEU A 112 9.08 10.57 9.70
N GLU A 113 9.00 10.15 10.97
CA GLU A 113 7.74 10.14 11.74
C GLU A 113 7.08 11.54 11.79
N HIS A 114 7.87 12.60 11.72
CA HIS A 114 7.38 13.99 11.68
C HIS A 114 6.50 14.29 10.45
N LEU A 115 6.53 13.45 9.40
CA LEU A 115 5.66 13.55 8.23
C LEU A 115 4.32 12.82 8.43
N TYR A 116 4.17 12.01 9.49
CA TYR A 116 2.95 11.25 9.71
C TYR A 116 1.79 12.17 10.15
N PRO A 117 0.66 12.20 9.43
CA PRO A 117 -0.36 13.23 9.60
C PRO A 117 -1.31 12.98 10.79
N ILE A 118 -1.40 11.75 11.28
CA ILE A 118 -2.31 11.39 12.40
C ILE A 118 -1.53 11.45 13.71
N THR A 119 -1.54 12.63 14.34
CA THR A 119 -0.81 12.87 15.60
C THR A 119 -1.61 12.48 16.84
N GLU A 120 -2.94 12.60 16.78
CA GLU A 120 -3.84 12.21 17.86
C GLU A 120 -4.43 10.81 17.61
N SER A 121 -4.53 9.99 18.66
CA SER A 121 -5.22 8.69 18.60
C SER A 121 -4.73 7.73 17.49
N LYS A 122 -3.43 7.73 17.14
CA LYS A 122 -2.87 6.82 16.11
C LYS A 122 -3.12 5.32 16.37
N GLN A 123 -3.10 4.91 17.64
CA GLN A 123 -3.25 3.50 18.05
C GLN A 123 -4.52 2.83 17.47
N PRO A 124 -5.73 3.41 17.58
CA PRO A 124 -6.92 2.90 16.90
C PRO A 124 -6.77 2.65 15.39
N HIS A 125 -6.16 3.57 14.64
CA HIS A 125 -5.99 3.41 13.18
C HIS A 125 -5.07 2.22 12.87
N LEU A 126 -3.95 2.12 13.59
CA LEU A 126 -3.00 1.03 13.46
C LEU A 126 -3.63 -0.32 13.88
N ALA A 127 -4.39 -0.34 14.98
CA ALA A 127 -5.09 -1.52 15.46
C ALA A 127 -6.12 -2.04 14.45
N LYS A 128 -6.88 -1.14 13.82
CA LYS A 128 -7.82 -1.51 12.74
C LYS A 128 -7.11 -2.14 11.55
N SER A 129 -6.03 -1.52 11.09
CA SER A 129 -5.22 -2.03 9.97
C SER A 129 -4.66 -3.42 10.27
N ARG A 130 -4.08 -3.61 11.46
CA ARG A 130 -3.54 -4.89 11.89
C ARG A 130 -4.61 -5.97 12.03
N LEU A 131 -5.79 -5.64 12.57
CA LEU A 131 -6.92 -6.55 12.71
C LEU A 131 -7.48 -6.96 11.35
N PHE A 132 -7.57 -6.01 10.40
CA PHE A 132 -7.96 -6.29 9.02
C PHE A 132 -7.07 -7.36 8.37
N PHE A 133 -5.75 -7.23 8.48
CA PHE A 133 -4.82 -8.23 7.96
C PHE A 133 -4.92 -9.58 8.70
N ALA A 134 -5.16 -9.57 10.01
CA ALA A 134 -5.33 -10.80 10.77
C ALA A 134 -6.56 -11.58 10.29
N ILE A 135 -7.71 -10.91 10.12
CA ILE A 135 -8.97 -11.53 9.68
C ILE A 135 -8.85 -12.06 8.25
N THR A 136 -8.34 -11.24 7.35
CA THR A 136 -8.27 -11.57 5.92
C THR A 136 -7.27 -12.67 5.57
N ASN A 137 -6.33 -12.96 6.47
CA ASN A 137 -5.36 -14.06 6.33
C ASN A 137 -5.68 -15.29 7.18
N LEU A 138 -6.84 -15.33 7.86
CA LEU A 138 -7.28 -16.57 8.51
C LEU A 138 -7.41 -17.67 7.45
N PRO A 139 -6.99 -18.91 7.75
CA PRO A 139 -7.25 -20.04 6.87
C PRO A 139 -8.75 -20.16 6.66
N GLU A 140 -9.14 -20.41 5.41
CA GLU A 140 -10.51 -20.79 5.08
C GLU A 140 -10.77 -22.12 5.80
N GLU A 141 -11.64 -22.10 6.82
CA GLU A 141 -12.25 -23.33 7.31
C GLU A 141 -13.21 -23.83 6.23
N ASP A 142 -13.46 -25.14 6.16
CA ASP A 142 -14.14 -25.88 5.06
C ASP A 142 -15.51 -25.34 4.58
N ASP A 143 -16.04 -24.27 5.18
CA ASP A 143 -17.17 -23.51 4.67
C ASP A 143 -16.68 -22.33 3.83
N GLU A 144 -17.10 -22.29 2.55
CA GLU A 144 -16.76 -21.36 1.44
C GLU A 144 -16.97 -19.85 1.71
N ILE A 145 -16.98 -19.39 2.96
CA ILE A 145 -17.20 -17.99 3.34
C ILE A 145 -15.89 -17.22 3.22
N THR A 146 -15.77 -16.53 2.10
CA THR A 146 -14.79 -15.47 1.89
C THR A 146 -14.88 -14.41 3.00
N ARG A 147 -13.82 -14.27 3.80
CA ARG A 147 -13.80 -13.39 4.99
C ARG A 147 -13.39 -11.96 4.62
N TYR A 148 -14.37 -11.07 4.45
CA TYR A 148 -14.15 -9.62 4.39
C TYR A 148 -14.80 -8.93 5.60
N PRO A 149 -14.02 -8.26 6.48
CA PRO A 149 -14.59 -7.55 7.61
C PRO A 149 -15.20 -6.21 7.16
N GLU A 150 -16.53 -6.15 7.08
CA GLU A 150 -17.24 -4.94 6.64
C GLU A 150 -17.13 -3.79 7.65
N ASP A 151 -17.21 -4.09 8.96
CA ASP A 151 -17.16 -3.09 10.04
C ASP A 151 -16.17 -3.48 11.13
N ILE A 152 -14.97 -2.90 11.11
CA ILE A 152 -13.98 -3.05 12.18
C ILE A 152 -14.13 -1.92 13.20
N GLN A 153 -14.56 -2.28 14.42
CA GLN A 153 -14.68 -1.36 15.54
C GLN A 153 -13.65 -1.67 16.63
N ILE A 154 -13.04 -0.62 17.19
CA ILE A 154 -12.18 -0.72 18.37
C ILE A 154 -13.00 -0.22 19.57
N ILE A 155 -13.32 -1.13 20.49
CA ILE A 155 -14.05 -0.80 21.72
C ILE A 155 -13.06 -0.14 22.70
N ARG A 156 -13.42 1.04 23.22
CA ARG A 156 -12.64 1.78 24.23
C ARG A 156 -13.21 1.57 25.62
#